data_AF-A0A9K3LEL6-F1
#
_entry.id   AF-A0A9K3LEL6-F1
#
_cell.length_a   1.000
_cell.length_b   1.000
_cell.length_c   1.000
_cell.angle_alpha   90.00
_cell.angle_beta   90.00
_cell.angle_gamma   90.00
#
_symmetry.space_group_name_H-M   'P 1'
#
loop_
_entity.id
_entity.type
_entity.pdbx_description
1 polymer ?
#
loop_
_entity_poly.entity_id
_entity_poly.type
_entity_poly.pdbx_seq_one_letter_code
_entity_poly.pdbx_strand_id
1 'polypeptide(L)'
;MQRENQEITASSPFQRKKDADLVADQVGLPCLIAEPALITYRSIGVGIFGMGARSLGMPLEKIALFMNSSQVSGKGQFLQAMQLTFREGAFAPYRVIGSASLVAWFLQYSVMGAAFQTFDHSLSKLFSVKPVYYGNELMRPRTRHDEEYSSSDYRMKSTIKSVLSPIMSAALETKVSNRAEVQRFFGKQQFAAIENGLKTTGLQRMAGPAFTPCMMRNLIMCQTTFILTPTTYAIYFPQEKKNKSSLFWYGLGMNIFVGNVAAITQQALWGRSLDYLAKHGQIRYSEVIREGLEKEGIRAFFTVPRWFSRVLMNCPVQGCLPYFYNEVLPLGEYTYLSAIKMFIYQPFLEEVESLQEKRREEVETT
;
A
#
# COMPACT_ATOMS: atom_id res chain seq x y z
N MET A 1 8.89 12.36 56.98
CA MET A 1 9.39 12.25 55.59
C MET A 1 8.74 11.02 54.94
N GLN A 2 7.42 11.09 54.80
CA GLN A 2 6.56 10.09 54.15
C GLN A 2 6.37 10.58 52.71
N ARG A 3 6.76 9.76 51.72
CA ARG A 3 6.41 10.03 50.32
C ARG A 3 5.01 9.52 50.08
N GLU A 4 4.13 10.43 49.72
CA GLU A 4 2.76 10.18 49.29
C GLU A 4 2.76 9.16 48.14
N ASN A 5 2.15 8.01 48.41
CA ASN A 5 1.52 7.18 47.40
C ASN A 5 0.36 7.98 46.80
N GLN A 6 0.62 8.70 45.69
CA GLN A 6 -0.46 9.04 44.78
C GLN A 6 -0.84 7.78 44.02
N GLU A 7 -1.79 7.05 44.61
CA GLU A 7 -2.65 6.12 43.88
C GLU A 7 -3.26 6.90 42.70
N ILE A 8 -2.80 6.55 41.50
CA ILE A 8 -3.51 6.87 40.26
C ILE A 8 -4.84 6.11 40.34
N THR A 9 -5.82 6.83 40.85
CA THR A 9 -7.21 6.42 40.96
C THR A 9 -7.76 6.17 39.57
N ALA A 10 -8.29 4.97 39.39
CA ALA A 10 -9.12 4.46 38.31
C ALA A 10 -9.53 5.49 37.22
N SER A 11 -8.84 5.46 36.08
CA SER A 11 -9.45 5.92 34.82
C SER A 11 -10.47 4.89 34.38
N SER A 12 -11.65 5.36 33.98
CA SER A 12 -12.82 4.52 33.74
C SER A 12 -12.62 3.57 32.53
N PRO A 13 -13.41 2.48 32.41
CA PRO A 13 -13.25 1.47 31.36
C PRO A 13 -13.41 1.98 29.91
N PHE A 14 -13.79 3.24 29.72
CA PHE A 14 -14.06 3.88 28.43
C PHE A 14 -12.96 4.83 27.94
N GLN A 15 -11.86 4.98 28.68
CA GLN A 15 -10.94 6.11 28.53
C GLN A 15 -9.66 5.81 27.72
N ARG A 16 -9.80 5.15 26.57
CA ARG A 16 -8.80 5.18 25.47
C ARG A 16 -9.51 5.24 24.12
N LYS A 17 -10.18 6.36 23.86
CA LYS A 17 -10.67 6.71 22.52
C LYS A 17 -9.53 6.63 21.51
N LYS A 18 -9.79 6.05 20.34
CA LYS A 18 -8.81 6.05 19.24
C LYS A 18 -8.57 7.51 18.84
N ASP A 19 -7.40 7.84 18.30
CA ASP A 19 -7.12 9.23 17.92
C ASP A 19 -8.13 9.76 16.88
N ALA A 20 -8.63 8.88 16.01
CA ALA A 20 -9.74 9.18 15.11
C ALA A 20 -11.04 9.54 15.85
N ASP A 21 -11.37 8.83 16.94
CA ASP A 21 -12.54 9.14 17.77
C ASP A 21 -12.36 10.48 18.49
N LEU A 22 -11.14 10.77 18.97
CA LEU A 22 -10.81 12.05 19.59
C LEU A 22 -10.98 13.21 18.61
N VAL A 23 -10.46 13.09 17.38
CA VAL A 23 -10.63 14.15 16.37
C VAL A 23 -12.11 14.26 15.96
N ALA A 24 -12.82 13.14 15.80
CA ALA A 24 -14.26 13.13 15.50
C ALA A 24 -15.07 13.84 16.59
N ASP A 25 -14.79 13.55 17.86
CA ASP A 25 -15.42 14.21 19.01
C ASP A 25 -15.10 15.70 19.08
N GLN A 26 -13.83 16.08 18.84
CA GLN A 26 -13.40 17.48 18.83
C GLN A 26 -14.14 18.29 17.75
N VAL A 27 -14.37 17.69 16.59
CA VAL A 27 -15.14 18.32 15.51
C VAL A 27 -16.64 18.21 15.78
N GLY A 28 -17.09 17.31 16.67
CA GLY A 28 -18.49 17.00 16.92
C GLY A 28 -19.16 16.39 15.69
N LEU A 29 -18.47 15.44 15.04
CA LEU A 29 -18.96 14.65 13.90
C LEU A 29 -19.17 13.21 14.37
N PRO A 30 -20.29 12.53 14.02
CA PRO A 30 -20.49 11.14 14.42
C PRO A 30 -19.36 10.24 13.90
N CYS A 31 -18.87 9.32 14.74
CA CYS A 31 -17.82 8.37 14.36
C CYS A 31 -18.15 7.58 13.08
N LEU A 32 -19.44 7.28 12.85
CA LEU A 32 -19.92 6.59 11.65
C LEU A 32 -19.58 7.34 10.35
N ILE A 33 -19.45 8.66 10.41
CA ILE A 33 -19.10 9.52 9.27
C ILE A 33 -17.60 9.83 9.29
N ALA A 34 -17.05 10.11 10.48
CA ALA A 34 -15.64 10.48 10.62
C ALA A 34 -14.67 9.34 10.21
N GLU A 35 -14.94 8.09 10.61
CA GLU A 35 -14.06 6.94 10.29
C GLU A 35 -13.89 6.73 8.76
N PRO A 36 -14.95 6.57 7.94
CA PRO A 36 -14.80 6.42 6.50
C PRO A 36 -14.24 7.68 5.82
N ALA A 37 -14.54 8.88 6.34
CA ALA A 37 -13.96 10.13 5.84
C ALA A 37 -12.44 10.18 6.06
N LEU A 38 -11.96 9.78 7.23
CA LEU A 38 -10.52 9.70 7.52
C LEU A 38 -9.80 8.65 6.68
N ILE A 39 -10.41 7.47 6.48
CA ILE A 39 -9.85 6.44 5.57
C ILE A 39 -9.72 7.02 4.16
N THR A 40 -10.75 7.72 3.68
CA THR A 40 -10.77 8.36 2.36
C THR A 40 -9.69 9.43 2.25
N TYR A 41 -9.61 10.34 3.23
CA TYR A 41 -8.59 11.39 3.30
C TYR A 41 -7.18 10.82 3.27
N ARG A 42 -6.89 9.85 4.13
CA ARG A 42 -5.56 9.23 4.19
C ARG A 42 -5.23 8.50 2.88
N SER A 43 -6.20 7.82 2.29
CA SER A 43 -6.02 7.12 1.02
C SER A 43 -5.73 8.09 -0.13
N ILE A 44 -6.45 9.20 -0.22
CA ILE A 44 -6.18 10.26 -1.20
C ILE A 44 -4.79 10.84 -0.98
N GLY A 45 -4.43 11.17 0.26
CA GLY A 45 -3.13 11.72 0.60
C GLY A 45 -1.97 10.79 0.24
N VAL A 46 -2.09 9.49 0.53
CA VAL A 46 -1.13 8.47 0.10
C VAL A 46 -1.05 8.38 -1.42
N GLY A 47 -2.17 8.48 -2.13
CA GLY A 47 -2.22 8.53 -3.59
C GLY A 47 -1.44 9.70 -4.18
N ILE A 48 -1.66 10.90 -3.65
CA ILE A 48 -0.96 12.13 -4.07
C ILE A 48 0.53 11.99 -3.80
N PHE A 49 0.90 11.53 -2.60
CA PHE A 49 2.30 11.29 -2.23
C PHE A 49 2.96 10.28 -3.17
N GLY A 50 2.32 9.13 -3.40
CA GLY A 50 2.81 8.09 -4.30
C GLY A 50 3.00 8.61 -5.73
N MET A 51 2.00 9.31 -6.26
CA MET A 51 2.06 9.94 -7.58
C MET A 51 3.21 10.94 -7.69
N GLY A 52 3.37 11.85 -6.72
CA GLY A 52 4.42 12.87 -6.72
C GLY A 52 5.81 12.25 -6.59
N ALA A 53 6.00 11.38 -5.59
CA ALA A 53 7.29 10.76 -5.32
C ALA A 53 7.75 9.83 -6.46
N ARG A 54 6.82 9.11 -7.13
CA ARG A 54 7.12 8.33 -8.34
C ARG A 54 7.46 9.20 -9.53
N SER A 55 6.74 10.31 -9.71
CA SER A 55 7.03 11.25 -10.80
C SER A 55 8.44 11.82 -10.66
N LEU A 56 8.84 12.22 -9.45
CA LEU A 56 10.20 12.70 -9.17
C LEU A 56 11.25 11.58 -9.26
N GLY A 57 10.91 10.36 -8.84
CA GLY A 57 11.77 9.18 -8.89
C GLY A 57 11.87 8.50 -10.26
N MET A 58 11.22 9.03 -11.30
CA MET A 58 11.11 8.38 -12.61
C MET A 58 12.46 8.00 -13.25
N PRO A 59 13.54 8.81 -13.17
CA PRO A 59 14.84 8.39 -13.67
C PRO A 59 15.37 7.12 -13.00
N LEU A 60 15.24 7.02 -11.68
CA LEU A 60 15.64 5.82 -10.92
C LEU A 60 14.74 4.62 -11.26
N GLU A 61 13.44 4.86 -11.45
CA GLU A 61 12.50 3.83 -11.89
C GLU A 61 12.88 3.28 -13.27
N LYS A 62 13.17 4.13 -14.25
CA LYS A 62 13.62 3.69 -15.59
C LYS A 62 14.92 2.89 -15.54
N ILE A 63 15.92 3.34 -14.76
CA ILE A 63 17.17 2.60 -14.57
C ILE A 63 16.86 1.21 -14.00
N ALA A 64 16.07 1.14 -12.93
CA ALA A 64 15.71 -0.13 -12.30
C ALA A 64 14.92 -1.04 -13.26
N LEU A 65 14.02 -0.49 -14.09
CA LEU A 65 13.29 -1.27 -15.09
C LEU A 65 14.24 -1.88 -16.12
N PHE A 66 15.15 -1.10 -16.70
CA PHE A 66 16.11 -1.62 -17.67
C PHE A 66 17.05 -2.66 -17.06
N MET A 67 17.54 -2.42 -15.84
CA MET A 67 18.39 -3.37 -15.13
C MET A 67 17.72 -4.72 -14.88
N ASN A 68 16.40 -4.74 -14.70
CA ASN A 68 15.62 -5.97 -14.48
C ASN A 68 15.08 -6.58 -15.78
N SER A 69 15.33 -5.96 -16.93
CA SER A 69 14.94 -6.47 -18.24
C SER A 69 16.02 -7.36 -18.84
N SER A 70 15.66 -8.09 -19.88
CA SER A 70 16.61 -8.84 -20.72
C SER A 70 17.56 -7.94 -21.54
N GLN A 71 17.31 -6.62 -21.61
CA GLN A 71 18.10 -5.67 -22.39
C GLN A 71 19.46 -5.35 -21.76
N VAL A 72 19.64 -5.63 -20.47
CA VAL A 72 20.87 -5.36 -19.73
C VAL A 72 21.45 -6.66 -19.19
N SER A 73 22.63 -7.04 -19.67
CA SER A 73 23.32 -8.27 -19.29
C SER A 73 24.84 -8.08 -19.19
N GLY A 74 25.54 -9.06 -18.61
CA GLY A 74 27.01 -9.03 -18.50
C GLY A 74 27.56 -8.04 -17.45
N LYS A 75 28.76 -7.50 -17.71
CA LYS A 75 29.45 -6.56 -16.81
C LYS A 75 28.96 -5.12 -17.03
N GLY A 76 28.89 -4.33 -15.95
CA GLY A 76 28.53 -2.92 -16.04
C GLY A 76 27.03 -2.64 -16.21
N GLN A 77 26.15 -3.53 -15.72
CA GLN A 77 24.70 -3.45 -15.90
C GLN A 77 24.10 -2.08 -15.53
N PHE A 78 24.57 -1.47 -14.45
CA PHE A 78 24.08 -0.15 -14.02
C PHE A 78 24.40 0.93 -15.05
N LEU A 79 25.63 0.96 -15.57
CA LEU A 79 26.05 1.94 -16.58
C LEU A 79 25.27 1.75 -17.88
N GLN A 80 25.09 0.50 -18.33
CA GLN A 80 24.26 0.20 -19.50
C GLN A 80 22.82 0.70 -19.31
N ALA A 81 22.21 0.46 -18.14
CA ALA A 81 20.87 0.93 -17.84
C ALA A 81 20.77 2.45 -17.78
N MET A 82 21.77 3.15 -17.23
CA MET A 82 21.82 4.61 -17.26
C MET A 82 21.93 5.14 -18.69
N GLN A 83 22.81 4.57 -19.51
CA GLN A 83 22.97 4.95 -20.91
C GLN A 83 21.67 4.76 -21.69
N LEU A 84 20.97 3.65 -21.48
CA LEU A 84 19.65 3.42 -22.09
C LEU A 84 18.59 4.42 -21.59
N THR A 85 18.61 4.75 -20.29
CA THR A 85 17.66 5.68 -19.66
C THR A 85 17.78 7.10 -20.22
N PHE A 86 19.01 7.57 -20.47
CA PHE A 86 19.28 8.94 -20.90
C PHE A 86 19.72 9.06 -22.36
N ARG A 87 19.55 8.00 -23.17
CA ARG A 87 19.97 7.96 -24.58
C ARG A 87 19.40 9.11 -25.42
N GLU A 88 18.17 9.53 -25.11
CA GLU A 88 17.46 10.60 -25.83
C GLU A 88 17.50 11.96 -25.09
N GLY A 89 18.38 12.10 -24.10
CA GLY A 89 18.58 13.32 -23.31
C GLY A 89 18.14 13.20 -21.85
N ALA A 90 18.47 14.23 -21.05
CA ALA A 90 18.24 14.25 -19.60
C ALA A 90 16.76 14.10 -19.19
N PHE A 91 15.84 14.59 -20.02
CA PHE A 91 14.39 14.52 -19.77
C PHE A 91 13.70 13.30 -20.40
N ALA A 92 14.43 12.43 -21.12
CA ALA A 92 13.88 11.22 -21.72
C ALA A 92 13.10 10.34 -20.72
N PRO A 93 13.53 10.16 -19.45
CA PRO A 93 12.80 9.32 -18.50
C PRO A 93 11.40 9.85 -18.17
N TYR A 94 11.18 11.16 -18.24
CA TYR A 94 9.90 11.78 -17.89
C TYR A 94 8.87 11.72 -19.02
N ARG A 95 9.30 11.44 -20.27
CA ARG A 95 8.40 11.33 -21.43
C ARG A 95 7.37 10.21 -21.30
N VAL A 96 7.62 9.22 -20.44
CA VAL A 96 6.68 8.12 -20.18
C VAL A 96 5.61 8.46 -19.12
N ILE A 97 5.71 9.63 -18.49
CA ILE A 97 4.71 10.13 -17.54
C ILE A 97 3.54 10.72 -18.34
N GLY A 98 2.54 9.89 -18.59
CA GLY A 98 1.24 10.33 -19.11
C GLY A 98 0.19 10.45 -18.01
N SER A 99 -0.97 11.01 -18.35
CA SER A 99 -2.15 11.06 -17.47
C SER A 99 -2.52 9.69 -16.90
N ALA A 100 -2.49 8.64 -17.74
CA ALA A 100 -2.72 7.27 -17.31
C ALA A 100 -1.71 6.79 -16.26
N SER A 101 -0.45 7.19 -16.36
CA SER A 101 0.60 6.84 -15.38
C SER A 101 0.34 7.52 -14.03
N LEU A 102 -0.05 8.80 -14.05
CA LEU A 102 -0.38 9.58 -12.85
C LEU A 102 -1.61 9.01 -12.15
N VAL A 103 -2.69 8.75 -12.90
CA VAL A 103 -3.91 8.11 -12.36
C VAL A 103 -3.58 6.73 -11.81
N ALA A 104 -2.79 5.93 -12.52
CA ALA A 104 -2.41 4.61 -12.05
C ALA A 104 -1.57 4.66 -10.77
N TRP A 105 -0.61 5.57 -10.64
CA TRP A 105 0.14 5.71 -9.38
C TRP A 105 -0.75 6.23 -8.26
N PHE A 106 -1.56 7.25 -8.52
CA PHE A 106 -2.51 7.76 -7.54
C PHE A 106 -3.40 6.62 -7.02
N LEU A 107 -4.07 5.90 -7.93
CA LEU A 107 -4.94 4.80 -7.56
C LEU A 107 -4.16 3.65 -6.92
N GLN A 108 -2.98 3.27 -7.42
CA GLN A 108 -2.18 2.21 -6.83
C GLN A 108 -1.90 2.48 -5.35
N TYR A 109 -1.47 3.69 -5.01
CA TYR A 109 -1.13 4.06 -3.65
C TYR A 109 -2.38 4.32 -2.79
N SER A 110 -3.41 4.98 -3.32
CA SER A 110 -4.69 5.19 -2.62
C SER A 110 -5.40 3.87 -2.32
N VAL A 111 -5.50 3.00 -3.32
CA VAL A 111 -6.20 1.72 -3.23
C VAL A 111 -5.44 0.76 -2.33
N MET A 112 -4.11 0.73 -2.36
CA MET A 112 -3.35 -0.18 -1.51
C MET A 112 -3.62 0.07 -0.01
N GLY A 113 -3.63 1.34 0.43
CA GLY A 113 -3.95 1.69 1.81
C GLY A 113 -5.43 1.47 2.16
N ALA A 114 -6.35 1.93 1.31
CA ALA A 114 -7.79 1.80 1.51
C ALA A 114 -8.24 0.34 1.53
N ALA A 115 -7.82 -0.44 0.54
CA ALA A 115 -8.20 -1.84 0.38
C ALA A 115 -7.71 -2.67 1.54
N PHE A 116 -6.45 -2.47 1.96
CA PHE A 116 -5.90 -3.21 3.09
C PHE A 116 -6.66 -2.94 4.37
N GLN A 117 -6.91 -1.67 4.72
CA GLN A 117 -7.67 -1.34 5.92
C GLN A 117 -9.11 -1.84 5.83
N THR A 118 -9.75 -1.72 4.66
CA THR A 118 -11.12 -2.20 4.46
C THR A 118 -11.20 -3.70 4.67
N PHE A 119 -10.30 -4.48 4.06
CA PHE A 119 -10.28 -5.94 4.21
C PHE A 119 -9.86 -6.36 5.62
N ASP A 120 -8.85 -5.71 6.22
CA ASP A 120 -8.43 -6.00 7.59
C ASP A 120 -9.55 -5.73 8.59
N HIS A 121 -10.22 -4.57 8.54
CA HIS A 121 -11.33 -4.25 9.43
C HIS A 121 -12.55 -5.16 9.20
N SER A 122 -12.88 -5.46 7.94
CA SER A 122 -14.02 -6.33 7.61
C SER A 122 -13.79 -7.77 8.10
N LEU A 123 -12.60 -8.32 7.84
CA LEU A 123 -12.24 -9.67 8.28
C LEU A 123 -12.04 -9.72 9.80
N SER A 124 -11.53 -8.66 10.42
CA SER A 124 -11.46 -8.52 11.87
C SER A 124 -12.85 -8.58 12.52
N LYS A 125 -13.83 -7.87 11.97
CA LYS A 125 -15.23 -7.96 12.43
C LYS A 125 -15.80 -9.36 12.21
N LEU A 126 -15.61 -9.93 11.02
CA LEU A 126 -16.11 -11.26 10.67
C LEU A 126 -15.55 -12.36 11.60
N PHE A 127 -14.26 -12.31 11.90
CA PHE A 127 -13.61 -13.32 12.74
C PHE A 127 -13.60 -12.95 14.23
N SER A 128 -14.13 -11.79 14.63
CA SER A 128 -14.06 -11.29 16.01
C SER A 128 -12.63 -11.22 16.54
N VAL A 129 -11.69 -10.74 15.71
CA VAL A 129 -10.28 -10.51 16.07
C VAL A 129 -9.89 -9.05 15.89
N LYS A 130 -8.89 -8.57 16.63
CA LYS A 130 -8.41 -7.19 16.48
C LYS A 130 -7.84 -6.94 15.07
N PRO A 131 -8.01 -5.72 14.53
CA PRO A 131 -7.24 -5.24 13.38
C PRO A 131 -5.73 -5.29 13.65
N VAL A 132 -4.94 -5.14 12.60
CA VAL A 132 -3.48 -5.00 12.74
C VAL A 132 -3.15 -3.67 13.41
N TYR A 133 -1.95 -3.52 13.97
CA TYR A 133 -1.51 -2.28 14.58
C TYR A 133 -1.41 -1.15 13.54
N TYR A 134 -2.06 -0.01 13.81
CA TYR A 134 -1.96 1.22 13.00
C TYR A 134 -1.73 2.45 13.87
N GLY A 135 -1.09 3.49 13.30
CA GLY A 135 -0.98 4.79 13.96
C GLY A 135 -0.29 4.71 15.31
N ASN A 136 -0.84 5.42 16.28
CA ASN A 136 -0.30 5.48 17.63
C ASN A 136 -0.38 4.14 18.40
N GLU A 137 -1.15 3.16 17.94
CA GLU A 137 -1.15 1.82 18.54
C GLU A 137 0.23 1.17 18.46
N LEU A 138 1.03 1.49 17.44
CA LEU A 138 2.41 1.01 17.27
C LEU A 138 3.35 1.51 18.39
N MET A 139 3.06 2.70 18.91
CA MET A 139 3.89 3.39 19.88
C MET A 139 3.48 3.08 21.33
N ARG A 140 2.31 2.49 21.54
CA ARG A 140 1.79 2.21 22.88
C ARG A 140 2.48 0.98 23.49
N PRO A 141 2.71 0.98 24.81
CA PRO A 141 3.16 -0.22 25.50
C PRO A 141 2.09 -1.31 25.40
N ARG A 142 2.54 -2.56 25.31
CA ARG A 142 1.66 -3.73 25.27
C ARG A 142 0.80 -3.74 26.54
N THR A 143 -0.50 -3.92 26.37
CA THR A 143 -1.43 -3.97 27.52
C THR A 143 -1.67 -5.42 27.95
N ARG A 144 -2.05 -5.64 29.21
CA ARG A 144 -2.43 -6.97 29.73
C ARG A 144 -3.61 -7.60 28.96
N HIS A 145 -4.53 -6.77 28.46
CA HIS A 145 -5.59 -7.24 27.55
C HIS A 145 -5.04 -7.82 26.24
N ASP A 146 -3.87 -7.39 25.77
CA ASP A 146 -3.22 -7.98 24.59
C ASP A 146 -2.62 -9.38 24.86
N GLU A 147 -2.54 -9.78 26.13
CA GLU A 147 -2.12 -11.12 26.58
C GLU A 147 -3.31 -12.08 26.74
N GLU A 148 -4.50 -11.53 26.97
CA GLU A 148 -5.77 -12.27 27.12
C GLU A 148 -6.22 -12.93 25.80
N TYR A 149 -5.74 -12.44 24.65
CA TYR A 149 -5.95 -13.02 23.32
C TYR A 149 -5.01 -14.21 23.02
N SER A 150 -4.84 -15.12 23.98
CA SER A 150 -3.96 -16.28 23.86
C SER A 150 -4.64 -17.56 23.39
N SER A 151 -5.98 -17.56 23.24
CA SER A 151 -6.72 -18.74 22.81
C SER A 151 -6.28 -19.21 21.41
N SER A 152 -6.22 -20.53 21.22
CA SER A 152 -5.81 -21.13 19.93
C SER A 152 -6.73 -20.70 18.79
N ASP A 153 -8.04 -20.60 19.04
CA ASP A 153 -9.04 -20.14 18.09
C ASP A 153 -8.78 -18.69 17.64
N TYR A 154 -8.51 -17.77 18.59
CA TYR A 154 -8.18 -16.39 18.26
C TYR A 154 -6.92 -16.29 17.40
N ARG A 155 -5.88 -17.07 17.73
CA ARG A 155 -4.63 -17.10 16.96
C ARG A 155 -4.87 -17.59 15.54
N MET A 156 -5.60 -18.69 15.38
CA MET A 156 -5.93 -19.23 14.06
C MET A 156 -6.70 -18.21 13.21
N LYS A 157 -7.74 -17.60 13.77
CA LYS A 157 -8.53 -16.55 13.10
C LYS A 157 -7.70 -15.33 12.72
N SER A 158 -6.85 -14.86 13.63
CA SER A 158 -5.93 -13.74 13.38
C SER A 158 -4.89 -14.08 12.29
N THR A 159 -4.37 -15.30 12.28
CA THR A 159 -3.47 -15.78 11.22
C THR A 159 -4.17 -15.83 9.86
N ILE A 160 -5.37 -16.41 9.78
CA ILE A 160 -6.16 -16.47 8.55
C ILE A 160 -6.41 -15.06 8.02
N LYS A 161 -6.85 -14.14 8.89
CA LYS A 161 -7.04 -12.72 8.54
C LYS A 161 -5.75 -12.12 7.98
N SER A 162 -4.62 -12.30 8.67
CA SER A 162 -3.32 -11.73 8.29
C SER A 162 -2.80 -12.29 6.96
N VAL A 163 -3.31 -13.42 6.50
CA VAL A 163 -3.04 -13.97 5.16
C VAL A 163 -4.02 -13.42 4.12
N LEU A 164 -5.32 -13.39 4.43
CA LEU A 164 -6.37 -13.00 3.49
C LEU A 164 -6.37 -11.50 3.17
N SER A 165 -6.22 -10.61 4.16
CA SER A 165 -6.29 -9.15 3.91
C SER A 165 -5.24 -8.70 2.89
N PRO A 166 -3.96 -9.11 3.00
CA PRO A 166 -2.95 -8.77 1.99
C PRO A 166 -3.22 -9.38 0.61
N ILE A 167 -3.75 -10.61 0.52
CA ILE A 167 -4.08 -11.25 -0.76
C ILE A 167 -5.17 -10.46 -1.49
N MET A 168 -6.25 -10.13 -0.79
CA MET A 168 -7.37 -9.37 -1.37
C MET A 168 -6.92 -7.96 -1.80
N SER A 169 -6.10 -7.31 -0.97
CA SER A 169 -5.53 -5.99 -1.26
C SER A 169 -4.61 -6.02 -2.47
N ALA A 170 -3.69 -6.99 -2.52
CA ALA A 170 -2.76 -7.14 -3.63
C ALA A 170 -3.47 -7.45 -4.94
N ALA A 171 -4.48 -8.32 -4.92
CA ALA A 171 -5.28 -8.63 -6.11
C ALA A 171 -6.01 -7.40 -6.65
N LEU A 172 -6.60 -6.61 -5.77
CA LEU A 172 -7.29 -5.37 -6.12
C LEU A 172 -6.31 -4.31 -6.65
N GLU A 173 -5.17 -4.11 -5.99
CA GLU A 173 -4.11 -3.22 -6.46
C GLU A 173 -3.60 -3.63 -7.84
N THR A 174 -3.27 -4.92 -8.02
CA THR A 174 -2.75 -5.44 -9.30
C THR A 174 -3.76 -5.26 -10.42
N LYS A 175 -5.06 -5.44 -10.18
CA LYS A 175 -6.10 -5.19 -11.18
C LYS A 175 -6.06 -3.74 -11.69
N VAL A 176 -5.74 -2.79 -10.83
CA VAL A 176 -5.69 -1.35 -11.15
C VAL A 176 -4.34 -0.96 -11.78
N SER A 177 -3.23 -1.48 -11.25
CA SER A 177 -1.89 -1.00 -11.62
C SER A 177 -1.21 -1.79 -12.75
N ASN A 178 -1.52 -3.08 -12.94
CA ASN A 178 -0.73 -3.97 -13.81
C ASN A 178 -0.71 -3.50 -15.27
N ARG A 179 -1.87 -3.17 -15.85
CA ARG A 179 -1.96 -2.69 -17.25
C ARG A 179 -1.16 -1.39 -17.46
N ALA A 180 -1.24 -0.46 -16.51
CA ALA A 180 -0.48 0.78 -16.56
C ALA A 180 1.03 0.55 -16.42
N GLU A 181 1.44 -0.40 -15.58
CA GLU A 181 2.85 -0.80 -15.47
C GLU A 181 3.39 -1.40 -16.77
N VAL A 182 2.63 -2.27 -17.43
CA VAL A 182 3.03 -2.86 -18.73
C VAL A 182 3.18 -1.76 -19.79
N GLN A 183 2.22 -0.82 -19.84
CA GLN A 183 2.29 0.32 -20.76
C GLN A 183 3.50 1.22 -20.49
N ARG A 184 3.90 1.43 -19.22
CA ARG A 184 5.13 2.18 -18.88
C ARG A 184 6.39 1.43 -19.28
N PHE A 185 6.37 0.11 -19.20
CA PHE A 185 7.53 -0.72 -19.52
C PHE A 185 7.82 -0.77 -21.02
N PHE A 186 6.80 -1.11 -21.83
CA PHE A 186 6.95 -1.33 -23.27
C PHE A 186 6.49 -0.15 -24.15
N GLY A 187 5.72 0.79 -23.59
CA GLY A 187 5.04 1.83 -24.35
C GLY A 187 3.67 1.37 -24.87
N LYS A 188 2.89 2.34 -25.37
CA LYS A 188 1.49 2.12 -25.81
C LYS A 188 1.37 1.10 -26.95
N GLN A 189 2.25 1.18 -27.95
CA GLN A 189 2.17 0.34 -29.15
C GLN A 189 2.45 -1.13 -28.83
N GLN A 190 3.54 -1.41 -28.11
CA GLN A 190 3.89 -2.77 -27.71
C GLN A 190 2.89 -3.33 -26.68
N PHE A 191 2.36 -2.50 -25.78
CA PHE A 191 1.27 -2.95 -24.90
C PHE A 191 0.02 -3.36 -25.68
N ALA A 192 -0.41 -2.57 -26.66
CA ALA A 192 -1.54 -2.93 -27.52
C ALA A 192 -1.27 -4.23 -28.30
N ALA A 193 -0.04 -4.43 -28.77
CA ALA A 193 0.36 -5.69 -29.42
C ALA A 193 0.30 -6.89 -28.44
N ILE A 194 0.80 -6.72 -27.21
CA ILE A 194 0.70 -7.72 -26.14
C ILE A 194 -0.76 -8.02 -25.80
N GLU A 195 -1.62 -7.00 -25.68
CA GLU A 195 -3.03 -7.16 -25.33
C GLU A 195 -3.81 -7.86 -26.45
N ASN A 196 -3.56 -7.52 -27.71
CA ASN A 196 -4.16 -8.17 -28.86
C ASN A 196 -3.66 -9.61 -29.06
N GLY A 197 -2.41 -9.90 -28.66
CA GLY A 197 -1.81 -11.22 -28.72
C GLY A 197 -2.29 -12.19 -27.64
N LEU A 198 -2.97 -11.70 -26.58
CA LEU A 198 -3.50 -12.53 -25.50
C LEU A 198 -4.67 -13.39 -26.02
N LYS A 199 -4.36 -14.66 -26.31
CA LYS A 199 -5.35 -15.74 -26.51
C LYS A 199 -5.96 -16.20 -25.18
N THR A 200 -6.48 -15.26 -24.39
CA THR A 200 -6.94 -15.52 -23.02
C THR A 200 -8.44 -15.34 -22.86
N THR A 201 -9.02 -16.04 -21.87
CA THR A 201 -10.44 -15.93 -21.51
C THR A 201 -10.76 -14.53 -20.96
N GLY A 202 -12.04 -14.13 -20.94
CA GLY A 202 -12.45 -12.79 -20.50
C GLY A 202 -11.92 -12.39 -19.11
N LEU A 203 -11.90 -13.33 -18.16
CA LEU A 203 -11.34 -13.15 -16.81
C LEU A 203 -9.82 -12.88 -16.82
N GLN A 204 -9.07 -13.61 -17.65
CA GLN A 204 -7.62 -13.40 -17.78
C GLN A 204 -7.30 -12.07 -18.48
N ARG A 205 -8.13 -11.62 -19.44
CA ARG A 205 -8.01 -10.27 -20.00
C ARG A 205 -8.24 -9.20 -18.93
N MET A 206 -9.22 -9.36 -18.05
CA MET A 206 -9.48 -8.40 -16.96
C MET A 206 -8.31 -8.29 -15.97
N ALA A 207 -7.60 -9.39 -15.70
CA ALA A 207 -6.43 -9.41 -14.84
C ALA A 207 -5.19 -8.72 -15.48
N GLY A 208 -5.15 -8.64 -16.81
CA GLY A 208 -4.01 -8.11 -17.55
C GLY A 208 -2.86 -9.11 -17.68
N PRO A 209 -1.84 -8.81 -18.50
CA PRO A 209 -0.76 -9.74 -18.78
C PRO A 209 0.13 -9.95 -17.56
N ALA A 210 0.67 -11.16 -17.40
CA ALA A 210 1.55 -11.52 -16.29
C ALA A 210 1.00 -11.17 -14.88
N PHE A 211 -0.32 -11.30 -14.67
CA PHE A 211 -0.97 -10.92 -13.42
C PHE A 211 -0.34 -11.59 -12.19
N THR A 212 -0.09 -12.91 -12.22
CA THR A 212 0.37 -13.68 -11.05
C THR A 212 1.65 -13.13 -10.41
N PRO A 213 2.78 -12.95 -11.12
CA PRO A 213 3.98 -12.38 -10.52
C PRO A 213 3.79 -10.92 -10.09
N CYS A 214 2.94 -10.14 -10.75
CA CYS A 214 2.61 -8.78 -10.30
C CYS A 214 1.84 -8.79 -8.97
N MET A 215 0.85 -9.68 -8.85
CA MET A 215 0.07 -9.89 -7.62
C MET A 215 0.96 -10.39 -6.49
N MET A 216 1.83 -11.37 -6.75
CA MET A 216 2.76 -11.88 -5.75
C MET A 216 3.73 -10.81 -5.25
N ARG A 217 4.24 -9.96 -6.15
CA ARG A 217 5.04 -8.79 -5.77
C ARG A 217 4.25 -7.86 -4.85
N ASN A 218 3.02 -7.49 -5.23
CA ASN A 218 2.18 -6.61 -4.42
C ASN A 218 1.81 -7.24 -3.07
N LEU A 219 1.59 -8.56 -3.03
CA LEU A 219 1.33 -9.33 -1.82
C LEU A 219 2.51 -9.25 -0.85
N ILE A 220 3.73 -9.45 -1.34
CA ILE A 220 4.96 -9.34 -0.53
C ILE A 220 5.09 -7.92 0.04
N MET A 221 4.86 -6.90 -0.80
CA MET A 221 4.94 -5.51 -0.35
C MET A 221 3.87 -5.18 0.68
N CYS A 222 2.63 -5.65 0.47
CA CYS A 222 1.52 -5.46 1.39
C CYS A 222 1.77 -6.16 2.73
N GLN A 223 2.19 -7.43 2.69
CA GLN A 223 2.58 -8.21 3.88
C GLN A 223 3.69 -7.52 4.67
N THR A 224 4.77 -7.12 4.00
CA THR A 224 5.90 -6.48 4.67
C THR A 224 5.53 -5.13 5.27
N THR A 225 4.78 -4.31 4.52
CA THR A 225 4.45 -2.93 4.92
C THR A 225 3.37 -2.89 6.01
N PHE A 226 2.33 -3.69 5.88
CA PHE A 226 1.14 -3.57 6.74
C PHE A 226 0.97 -4.68 7.76
N ILE A 227 1.67 -5.82 7.63
CA ILE A 227 1.61 -6.90 8.62
C ILE A 227 2.93 -7.00 9.38
N LEU A 228 4.01 -7.35 8.69
CA LEU A 228 5.28 -7.71 9.32
C LEU A 228 5.87 -6.51 10.05
N THR A 229 6.17 -5.42 9.33
CA THR A 229 6.78 -4.21 9.92
C THR A 229 6.03 -3.70 11.15
N PRO A 230 4.71 -3.43 11.10
CA PRO A 230 3.99 -2.93 12.26
C PRO A 230 3.95 -3.95 13.41
N THR A 231 3.73 -5.23 13.11
CA THR A 231 3.66 -6.29 14.12
C THR A 231 5.00 -6.49 14.81
N THR A 232 6.09 -6.59 14.06
CA THR A 232 7.42 -6.82 14.63
C THR A 232 7.94 -5.59 15.34
N TYR A 233 7.63 -4.38 14.85
CA TYR A 233 7.94 -3.14 15.56
C TYR A 233 7.18 -3.05 16.89
N ALA A 234 5.87 -3.37 16.88
CA ALA A 234 5.06 -3.33 18.08
C ALA A 234 5.53 -4.34 19.14
N ILE A 235 5.84 -5.57 18.72
CA ILE A 235 6.14 -6.69 19.64
C ILE A 235 7.61 -6.72 20.07
N TYR A 236 8.56 -6.50 19.15
CA TYR A 236 9.98 -6.77 19.41
C TYR A 236 10.84 -5.51 19.56
N PHE A 237 10.38 -4.34 19.10
CA PHE A 237 11.20 -3.13 19.21
C PHE A 237 11.17 -2.60 20.66
N PRO A 238 12.33 -2.25 21.27
CA PRO A 238 12.39 -1.80 22.65
C PRO A 238 11.54 -0.55 22.88
N GLN A 239 10.64 -0.62 23.87
CA GLN A 239 9.60 0.38 24.08
C GLN A 239 10.17 1.78 24.39
N GLU A 240 11.27 1.85 25.13
CA GLU A 240 11.99 3.07 25.49
C GLU A 240 12.67 3.76 24.30
N LYS A 241 12.86 3.02 23.19
CA LYS A 241 13.45 3.54 21.96
C LYS A 241 12.40 3.84 20.89
N LYS A 242 11.14 3.48 21.11
CA LYS A 242 10.06 3.74 20.16
C LYS A 242 9.83 5.23 20.03
N ASN A 243 9.98 5.72 18.82
CA ASN A 243 9.70 7.09 18.42
C ASN A 243 9.57 7.14 16.89
N LYS A 244 9.14 8.29 16.38
CA LYS A 244 8.88 8.53 14.96
C LYS A 244 10.08 8.19 14.07
N SER A 245 11.29 8.60 14.49
CA SER A 245 12.53 8.33 13.77
C SER A 245 12.88 6.84 13.74
N SER A 246 12.70 6.14 14.85
CA SER A 246 12.96 4.69 14.91
C SER A 246 11.96 3.89 14.07
N LEU A 247 10.68 4.29 14.02
CA LEU A 247 9.69 3.68 13.13
C LEU A 247 10.05 3.91 11.66
N PHE A 248 10.52 5.11 11.32
CA PHE A 248 11.03 5.41 9.98
C PHE A 248 12.19 4.47 9.60
N TRP A 249 13.25 4.40 10.41
CA TRP A 249 14.41 3.56 10.12
C TRP A 249 14.09 2.06 10.14
N TYR A 250 13.20 1.63 11.03
CA TYR A 250 12.75 0.25 11.10
C TYR A 250 11.94 -0.13 9.87
N GLY A 251 10.99 0.72 9.47
CA GLY A 251 10.21 0.56 8.24
C GLY A 251 11.09 0.58 6.99
N LEU A 252 12.09 1.48 6.96
CA LEU A 252 13.12 1.50 5.92
C LEU A 252 13.84 0.14 5.86
N GLY A 253 14.32 -0.37 7.00
CA GLY A 253 14.96 -1.68 7.10
C GLY A 253 14.07 -2.82 6.58
N MET A 254 12.88 -2.98 7.16
CA MET A 254 12.00 -4.11 6.86
C MET A 254 11.41 -4.03 5.45
N ASN A 255 10.82 -2.90 5.05
CA ASN A 255 10.14 -2.80 3.76
C ASN A 255 11.14 -2.78 2.61
N ILE A 256 12.30 -2.13 2.78
CA ILE A 256 13.26 -1.98 1.68
C ILE A 256 14.24 -3.14 1.63
N PHE A 257 14.78 -3.61 2.74
CA PHE A 257 15.81 -4.64 2.68
C PHE A 257 15.22 -6.05 2.69
N VAL A 258 14.10 -6.29 3.38
CA VAL A 258 13.46 -7.61 3.43
C VAL A 258 12.39 -7.73 2.34
N GLY A 259 11.43 -6.79 2.33
CA GLY A 259 10.31 -6.82 1.39
C GLY A 259 10.74 -6.72 -0.07
N ASN A 260 11.61 -5.75 -0.41
CA ASN A 260 12.02 -5.61 -1.81
C ASN A 260 12.88 -6.77 -2.32
N VAL A 261 13.69 -7.46 -1.49
CA VAL A 261 14.48 -8.61 -1.99
C VAL A 261 13.55 -9.66 -2.61
N ALA A 262 12.52 -10.06 -1.86
CA ALA A 262 11.54 -11.03 -2.34
C ALA A 262 10.73 -10.45 -3.52
N ALA A 263 10.30 -9.19 -3.43
CA ALA A 263 9.54 -8.53 -4.50
C ALA A 263 10.32 -8.43 -5.82
N ILE A 264 11.65 -8.29 -5.78
CA ILE A 264 12.50 -8.19 -6.99
C ILE A 264 12.50 -9.48 -7.78
N THR A 265 12.52 -10.64 -7.11
CA THR A 265 12.43 -11.93 -7.80
C THR A 265 11.13 -12.05 -8.58
N GLN A 266 10.01 -11.63 -7.98
CA GLN A 266 8.69 -11.62 -8.62
C GLN A 266 8.62 -10.60 -9.75
N GLN A 267 9.27 -9.45 -9.59
CA GLN A 267 9.34 -8.43 -10.61
C GLN A 267 10.20 -8.84 -11.82
N ALA A 268 11.34 -9.50 -11.60
CA ALA A 268 12.16 -10.05 -12.68
C ALA A 268 11.38 -11.14 -13.42
N LEU A 269 10.67 -12.00 -12.69
CA LEU A 269 9.76 -12.98 -13.28
C LEU A 269 8.64 -12.29 -14.08
N TRP A 270 8.04 -11.21 -13.58
CA TRP A 270 7.03 -10.42 -14.29
C TRP A 270 7.58 -9.86 -15.61
N GLY A 271 8.72 -9.17 -15.58
CA GLY A 271 9.33 -8.58 -16.78
C GLY A 271 9.65 -9.63 -17.84
N ARG A 272 10.29 -10.75 -17.43
CA ARG A 272 10.58 -11.86 -18.34
C ARG A 272 9.33 -12.56 -18.86
N SER A 273 8.28 -12.66 -18.05
CA SER A 273 7.01 -13.23 -18.47
C SER A 273 6.37 -12.38 -19.56
N LEU A 274 6.53 -11.06 -19.51
CA LEU A 274 6.04 -10.17 -20.57
C LEU A 274 6.90 -10.27 -21.84
N ASP A 275 8.22 -10.34 -21.71
CA ASP A 275 9.12 -10.59 -22.85
C ASP A 275 8.77 -11.93 -23.54
N TYR A 276 8.50 -12.97 -22.75
CA TYR A 276 8.07 -14.28 -23.24
C TYR A 276 6.68 -14.21 -23.89
N LEU A 277 5.73 -13.52 -23.26
CA LEU A 277 4.38 -13.30 -23.82
C LEU A 277 4.45 -12.60 -25.19
N ALA A 278 5.29 -11.58 -25.32
CA ALA A 278 5.47 -10.86 -26.58
C ALA A 278 6.01 -11.77 -27.70
N LYS A 279 6.81 -12.78 -27.37
CA LYS A 279 7.37 -13.74 -28.33
C LYS A 279 6.44 -14.90 -28.67
N HIS A 280 5.73 -15.43 -27.67
CA HIS A 280 5.02 -16.71 -27.77
C HIS A 280 3.48 -16.59 -27.74
N GLY A 281 2.92 -15.41 -27.45
CA GLY A 281 1.47 -15.16 -27.37
C GLY A 281 0.78 -15.81 -26.15
N GLN A 282 1.52 -16.50 -25.30
CA GLN A 282 1.05 -17.08 -24.03
C GLN A 282 2.19 -17.09 -23.00
N ILE A 283 1.87 -17.13 -21.71
CA ILE A 283 2.87 -17.23 -20.64
C ILE A 283 2.91 -18.66 -20.12
N ARG A 284 4.09 -19.27 -20.14
CA ARG A 284 4.38 -20.53 -19.44
C ARG A 284 5.46 -20.29 -18.38
N TYR A 285 5.03 -20.04 -17.15
CA TYR A 285 5.95 -19.63 -16.08
C TYR A 285 7.09 -20.62 -15.83
N SER A 286 6.84 -21.92 -15.93
CA SER A 286 7.88 -22.96 -15.81
C SER A 286 8.97 -22.80 -16.88
N GLU A 287 8.59 -22.50 -18.13
CA GLU A 287 9.52 -22.28 -19.22
C GLU A 287 10.28 -20.96 -19.07
N VAL A 288 9.59 -19.88 -18.65
CA VAL A 288 10.23 -18.59 -18.33
C VAL A 288 11.30 -18.75 -17.25
N ILE A 289 10.99 -19.52 -16.19
CA ILE A 289 11.92 -19.80 -15.10
C ILE A 289 13.09 -20.65 -15.60
N ARG A 290 12.79 -21.76 -16.27
CA ARG A 290 13.80 -22.68 -16.81
C ARG A 290 14.76 -21.97 -17.76
N GLU A 291 14.25 -21.26 -18.77
CA GLU A 291 15.09 -20.52 -19.72
C GLU A 291 15.92 -19.44 -19.04
N GLY A 292 15.36 -18.75 -18.05
CA GLY A 292 16.10 -17.77 -17.25
C GLY A 292 17.28 -18.42 -16.53
N LEU A 293 17.03 -19.52 -15.84
CA LEU A 293 18.06 -20.28 -15.11
C LEU A 293 19.10 -20.89 -16.06
N GLU A 294 18.70 -21.42 -17.21
CA GLU A 294 19.62 -21.99 -18.20
C GLU A 294 20.54 -20.92 -18.80
N LYS A 295 20.02 -19.72 -19.11
CA LYS A 295 20.78 -18.65 -19.77
C LYS A 295 21.65 -17.83 -18.81
N GLU A 296 21.13 -17.51 -17.63
CA GLU A 296 21.76 -16.55 -16.69
C GLU A 296 21.94 -17.12 -15.27
N GLY A 297 21.49 -18.35 -14.98
CA GLY A 297 21.50 -18.91 -13.63
C GLY A 297 20.62 -18.11 -12.66
N ILE A 298 21.00 -18.10 -11.38
CA ILE A 298 20.34 -17.27 -10.35
C ILE A 298 20.37 -15.77 -10.71
N ARG A 299 21.37 -15.35 -11.49
CA ARG A 299 21.49 -13.95 -11.96
C ARG A 299 20.35 -13.54 -12.86
N ALA A 300 19.55 -14.46 -13.39
CA ALA A 300 18.32 -14.17 -14.10
C ALA A 300 17.28 -13.42 -13.25
N PHE A 301 17.27 -13.69 -11.94
CA PHE A 301 16.29 -13.18 -10.98
C PHE A 301 16.90 -12.26 -9.94
N PHE A 302 18.19 -12.45 -9.61
CA PHE A 302 18.85 -11.68 -8.57
C PHE A 302 20.31 -11.34 -8.91
N THR A 303 20.63 -10.05 -8.88
CA THR A 303 22.01 -9.55 -8.84
C THR A 303 22.10 -8.41 -7.84
N VAL A 304 23.27 -8.18 -7.23
CA VAL A 304 23.47 -7.04 -6.31
C VAL A 304 23.10 -5.70 -6.97
N PRO A 305 23.47 -5.42 -8.24
CA PRO A 305 23.02 -4.20 -8.92
C PRO A 305 21.50 -4.12 -9.13
N ARG A 306 20.83 -5.23 -9.51
CA ARG A 306 19.37 -5.28 -9.65
C ARG A 306 18.67 -5.04 -8.31
N TRP A 307 19.25 -5.57 -7.24
CA TRP A 307 18.82 -5.32 -5.88
C TRP A 307 18.96 -3.85 -5.49
N PHE A 308 20.16 -3.29 -5.65
CA PHE A 308 20.46 -1.92 -5.24
C PHE A 308 19.63 -0.89 -6.00
N SER A 309 19.49 -1.03 -7.33
CA SER A 309 18.65 -0.12 -8.13
C SER A 309 17.18 -0.11 -7.69
N ARG A 310 16.68 -1.26 -7.22
CA ARG A 310 15.31 -1.40 -6.72
C ARG A 310 15.14 -0.83 -5.33
N VAL A 311 16.13 -1.07 -4.46
CA VAL A 311 16.22 -0.39 -3.17
C VAL A 311 16.16 1.12 -3.37
N LEU A 312 16.97 1.68 -4.26
CA LEU A 312 16.98 3.11 -4.55
C LEU A 312 15.66 3.62 -5.13
N MET A 313 15.04 2.87 -6.05
CA MET A 313 13.77 3.23 -6.66
C MET A 313 12.63 3.27 -5.63
N ASN A 314 12.56 2.27 -4.75
CA ASN A 314 11.46 2.11 -3.81
C ASN A 314 11.71 2.82 -2.48
N CYS A 315 12.95 3.18 -2.16
CA CYS A 315 13.32 3.76 -0.88
C CYS A 315 12.53 5.04 -0.54
N PRO A 316 12.48 6.05 -1.41
CA PRO A 316 11.76 7.29 -1.12
C PRO A 316 10.25 7.11 -0.98
N VAL A 317 9.65 6.20 -1.76
CA VAL A 317 8.19 6.09 -1.85
C VAL A 317 7.64 5.06 -0.86
N GLN A 318 8.23 3.87 -0.79
CA GLN A 318 7.75 2.80 0.10
C GLN A 318 8.36 2.88 1.50
N GLY A 319 9.63 3.29 1.60
CA GLY A 319 10.30 3.46 2.89
C GLY A 319 9.71 4.58 3.73
N CYS A 320 9.36 5.69 3.09
CA CYS A 320 8.78 6.84 3.77
C CYS A 320 7.26 6.70 3.97
N LEU A 321 6.59 5.72 3.36
CA LEU A 321 5.14 5.59 3.43
C LEU A 321 4.62 5.43 4.87
N PRO A 322 5.21 4.59 5.75
CA PRO A 322 4.79 4.51 7.14
C PRO A 322 4.93 5.86 7.87
N TYR A 323 6.00 6.60 7.64
CA TYR A 323 6.17 7.94 8.22
C TYR A 323 5.12 8.90 7.68
N PHE A 324 4.97 9.01 6.37
CA PHE A 324 3.98 9.89 5.75
C PHE A 324 2.56 9.59 6.23
N TYR A 325 2.19 8.32 6.28
CA TYR A 325 0.87 7.85 6.71
C TYR A 325 0.57 8.15 8.18
N ASN A 326 1.54 7.94 9.07
CA ASN A 326 1.33 8.07 10.51
C ASN A 326 1.68 9.46 11.07
N GLU A 327 2.40 10.30 10.33
CA GLU A 327 2.90 11.59 10.84
C GLU A 327 2.45 12.79 10.02
N VAL A 328 2.46 12.68 8.69
CA VAL A 328 2.17 13.83 7.83
C VAL A 328 0.66 13.97 7.63
N LEU A 329 -0.02 12.86 7.29
CA LEU A 329 -1.47 12.89 7.07
C LEU A 329 -2.25 13.31 8.31
N PRO A 330 -1.95 12.84 9.53
CA PRO A 330 -2.71 13.24 10.72
C PRO A 330 -2.76 14.75 10.98
N LEU A 331 -1.78 15.52 10.51
CA LEU A 331 -1.76 16.98 10.66
C LEU A 331 -2.94 17.68 9.97
N GLY A 332 -3.51 17.07 8.92
CA GLY A 332 -4.64 17.65 8.18
C GLY A 332 -6.01 17.07 8.52
N GLU A 333 -6.09 16.07 9.41
CA GLU A 333 -7.34 15.36 9.70
C GLU A 333 -8.40 16.24 10.33
N TYR A 334 -8.02 17.09 11.29
CA TYR A 334 -8.95 18.02 11.94
C TYR A 334 -9.58 18.98 10.92
N THR A 335 -8.75 19.60 10.08
CA THR A 335 -9.21 20.53 9.03
C THR A 335 -10.12 19.83 8.03
N TYR A 336 -9.75 18.62 7.61
CA TYR A 336 -10.56 17.84 6.68
C TYR A 336 -11.92 17.46 7.28
N LEU A 337 -11.96 16.93 8.50
CA LEU A 337 -13.22 16.59 9.16
C LEU A 337 -14.09 17.81 9.46
N SER A 338 -13.48 18.94 9.81
CA SER A 338 -14.19 20.20 9.97
C SER A 338 -14.86 20.64 8.67
N ALA A 339 -14.15 20.52 7.53
CA ALA A 339 -14.73 20.80 6.22
C ALA A 339 -15.88 19.84 5.88
N ILE A 340 -15.73 18.52 6.12
CA ILE A 340 -16.82 17.55 5.92
C ILE A 340 -18.04 17.92 6.77
N LYS A 341 -17.82 18.31 8.03
CA LYS A 341 -18.90 18.75 8.92
C LYS A 341 -19.64 19.96 8.34
N MET A 342 -18.89 21.01 7.98
CA MET A 342 -19.46 22.28 7.52
C MET A 342 -20.15 22.19 6.16
N PHE A 343 -19.55 21.46 5.20
CA PHE A 343 -20.01 21.48 3.81
C PHE A 343 -20.89 20.31 3.41
N ILE A 344 -20.91 19.23 4.20
CA ILE A 344 -21.67 18.01 3.85
C ILE A 344 -22.64 17.66 4.97
N TYR A 345 -22.15 17.47 6.20
CA TYR A 345 -22.97 16.92 7.27
C TYR A 345 -24.03 17.89 7.80
N GLN A 346 -23.65 19.14 8.11
CA GLN A 346 -24.59 20.15 8.60
C GLN A 346 -25.69 20.47 7.58
N PRO A 347 -25.37 20.75 6.29
CA PRO A 347 -26.40 20.98 5.28
C PRO A 347 -27.35 19.79 5.12
N PHE A 348 -26.82 18.55 5.17
CA PHE A 348 -27.66 17.35 5.11
C PHE A 348 -28.59 17.21 6.32
N LEU A 349 -28.12 17.52 7.54
CA LEU A 349 -28.96 17.50 8.72
C LEU A 349 -30.09 18.53 8.65
N GLU A 350 -29.76 19.77 8.26
CA GLU A 350 -30.73 20.86 8.11
C GLU A 350 -31.82 20.48 7.08
N GLU A 351 -31.43 19.86 5.96
CA GLU A 351 -32.37 19.36 4.97
C GLU A 351 -33.29 18.28 5.55
N VAL A 352 -32.73 17.29 6.26
CA VAL A 352 -33.51 16.20 6.87
C VAL A 352 -34.48 16.72 7.93
N GLU A 353 -34.04 17.65 8.79
CA GLU A 353 -34.88 18.28 9.81
C GLU A 353 -36.04 19.05 9.17
N SER A 354 -35.76 19.83 8.12
CA SER A 354 -36.80 20.57 7.38
C SER A 354 -37.85 19.66 6.73
N LEU A 355 -37.43 18.48 6.24
CA LEU A 355 -38.34 17.49 5.65
C LEU A 355 -39.19 16.78 6.72
N GLN A 356 -38.62 16.57 7.91
CA GLN A 356 -39.35 15.99 9.03
C GLN A 356 -40.40 16.96 9.58
N GLU A 357 -40.08 18.25 9.69
CA GLU A 357 -41.01 19.29 10.09
C GLU A 357 -42.19 19.38 9.12
N LYS A 358 -41.93 19.48 7.81
CA LYS A 358 -42.98 19.48 6.77
C LYS A 358 -43.90 18.26 6.86
N ARG A 359 -43.33 17.06 7.08
CA ARG A 359 -44.13 15.84 7.24
C ARG A 359 -45.00 15.87 8.50
N ARG A 360 -44.52 16.46 9.60
CA ARG A 360 -45.33 16.61 10.82
C ARG A 360 -46.50 17.55 10.58
N GLU A 361 -46.28 18.66 9.90
CA GLU A 361 -47.35 19.61 9.53
C GLU A 361 -48.40 18.97 8.60
N GLU A 362 -47.98 18.14 7.64
CA GLU A 362 -48.90 17.37 6.77
C GLU A 362 -49.75 16.36 7.56
N VAL A 363 -49.17 15.71 8.56
CA VAL A 363 -49.89 14.75 9.42
C VAL A 363 -50.84 15.46 10.39
N GLU A 364 -50.51 16.65 10.87
CA GLU A 364 -51.38 17.43 11.76
C GLU A 364 -52.57 18.09 11.03
N THR A 365 -52.45 18.29 9.72
CA THR A 365 -53.49 18.90 8.88
C THR A 365 -54.44 17.90 8.22
N THR A 366 -54.15 16.60 8.32
CA THR A 366 -54.99 15.49 7.82
C THR A 366 -55.77 14.85 8.96
#